data_AF-N6TQU8-F1
#
_entry.id   AF-N6TQU8-F1
#
_cell.length_a   1.000
_cell.length_b   1.000
_cell.length_c   1.000
_cell.angle_alpha   90.00
_cell.angle_beta   90.00
_cell.angle_gamma   90.00
#
_symmetry.space_group_name_H-M   'P 1'
#
loop_
_entity.id
_entity.type
_entity.pdbx_description
1 polymer ?
#
loop_
_entity_poly.entity_id
_entity_poly.type
_entity_poly.pdbx_seq_one_letter_code
_entity_poly.pdbx_strand_id
1 'polypeptide(L)'
;MQYKLIRKQQYLQSVLNILKPIIRDEVNPPKPKKSDASTNQEGVSEAERIRNVVGRAVTSISNRLNSLAQFDATDSKVATLVAAASSPDNLCRMDPAWHPWL
;
A
#
# COMPACT_ATOMS: atom_id res chain seq x y z
N MET A 1 -6.81 -22.49 -20.83
CA MET A 1 -7.32 -21.93 -19.54
C MET A 1 -6.25 -21.92 -18.46
N GLN A 2 -5.59 -23.04 -18.14
CA GLN A 2 -4.57 -23.14 -17.07
C GLN A 2 -3.40 -22.13 -17.16
N TYR A 3 -2.84 -21.90 -18.36
CA TYR A 3 -1.71 -20.96 -18.56
C TYR A 3 -2.01 -19.50 -18.19
N LYS A 4 -3.26 -19.04 -18.37
CA LYS A 4 -3.65 -17.67 -17.98
C LYS A 4 -3.75 -17.54 -16.46
N LEU A 5 -4.20 -18.60 -15.79
CA LEU A 5 -4.31 -18.66 -14.33
C LEU A 5 -2.94 -18.68 -13.65
N ILE A 6 -2.01 -19.48 -14.18
CA ILE A 6 -0.62 -19.58 -13.69
C ILE A 6 0.09 -18.23 -13.80
N ARG A 7 -0.01 -17.56 -14.96
CA ARG A 7 0.57 -16.22 -15.14
C ARG A 7 -0.03 -15.17 -14.20
N LYS A 8 -1.35 -15.20 -13.97
CA LYS A 8 -2.01 -14.29 -13.03
C LYS A 8 -1.52 -14.50 -11.59
N GLN A 9 -1.38 -15.76 -11.17
CA GLN A 9 -0.80 -16.13 -9.86
C GLN A 9 0.64 -15.62 -9.73
N GLN A 10 1.48 -15.85 -10.74
CA GLN A 10 2.87 -15.41 -10.74
C GLN A 10 3.01 -13.88 -10.65
N TYR A 11 2.13 -13.14 -11.33
CA TYR A 11 2.13 -11.68 -11.27
C TYR A 11 1.73 -11.16 -9.88
N LEU A 12 0.71 -11.76 -9.25
CA LEU A 12 0.31 -11.44 -7.88
C LEU A 12 1.47 -11.67 -6.90
N GLN A 13 2.16 -12.82 -7.00
CA GLN A 13 3.32 -13.10 -6.16
C GLN A 13 4.46 -12.10 -6.39
N SER A 14 4.69 -11.66 -7.63
CA SER A 14 5.69 -10.64 -7.96
C SER A 14 5.40 -9.31 -7.24
N VAL A 15 4.15 -8.84 -7.28
CA VAL A 15 3.76 -7.59 -6.61
C VAL A 15 3.94 -7.70 -5.10
N LEU A 16 3.55 -8.82 -4.49
CA LEU A 16 3.72 -9.05 -3.05
C LEU A 16 5.19 -9.06 -2.63
N ASN A 17 6.07 -9.62 -3.45
CA ASN A 17 7.51 -9.72 -3.16
C ASN A 17 8.21 -8.35 -3.22
N ILE A 18 7.71 -7.44 -4.05
CA ILE A 18 8.20 -6.05 -4.10
C ILE A 18 7.63 -5.23 -2.94
N LEU A 19 6.34 -5.40 -2.62
CA LEU A 19 5.66 -4.54 -1.66
C LEU A 19 6.05 -4.82 -0.19
N LYS A 20 6.24 -6.09 0.18
CA LYS A 20 6.62 -6.50 1.55
C LYS A 20 7.88 -5.81 2.09
N PRO A 21 9.03 -5.78 1.38
CA PRO A 21 10.23 -5.13 1.88
C PRO A 21 10.08 -3.61 2.01
N ILE A 22 9.42 -2.95 1.04
CA ILE A 22 9.17 -1.50 1.08
C ILE A 22 8.36 -1.13 2.33
N ILE A 23 7.24 -1.81 2.56
CA ILE A 23 6.39 -1.53 3.73
C ILE A 23 7.11 -1.87 5.03
N ARG A 24 7.94 -2.91 5.06
CA ARG A 24 8.72 -3.23 6.26
C ARG A 24 9.68 -2.09 6.64
N ASP A 25 10.31 -1.46 5.65
CA ASP A 25 11.22 -0.33 5.87
C ASP A 25 10.49 0.90 6.42
N GLU A 26 9.31 1.21 5.86
CA GLU A 26 8.44 2.29 6.34
C GLU A 26 7.91 2.05 7.77
N VAL A 27 7.58 0.79 8.11
CA VAL A 27 7.03 0.44 9.44
C VAL A 27 8.10 0.45 10.52
N ASN A 28 9.35 0.18 10.17
CA ASN A 28 10.47 0.13 11.13
C ASN A 28 11.67 0.89 10.57
N PRO A 29 11.61 2.23 10.59
CA PRO A 29 12.71 3.05 10.10
C PRO A 29 13.98 2.78 10.94
N PRO A 30 15.18 2.85 10.33
CA PRO A 30 16.43 2.62 11.04
C PRO A 30 16.55 3.58 12.22
N LYS A 31 16.61 3.03 13.44
CA LYS A 31 16.84 3.84 14.65
C LYS A 31 18.30 4.28 14.68
N PRO A 32 18.61 5.55 15.01
CA PRO A 32 19.99 5.98 15.22
C PRO A 32 20.61 5.15 16.35
N LYS A 33 21.87 4.70 16.18
CA LYS A 33 22.59 3.83 17.13
C LYS A 33 22.63 4.50 18.51
N LYS A 34 21.83 4.03 19.46
CA LYS A 34 22.00 4.30 20.89
C LYS A 34 22.44 3.00 21.57
N SER A 35 23.45 3.12 22.42
CA SER A 35 24.01 2.02 23.18
C SER A 35 23.04 1.53 24.26
N ASP A 36 23.29 0.29 24.67
CA ASP A 36 22.91 -0.33 25.95
C ASP A 36 21.61 -1.15 26.01
N ALA A 37 21.81 -2.44 25.72
CA ALA A 37 21.55 -3.57 26.61
C ALA A 37 20.23 -3.60 27.40
N SER A 38 19.14 -4.02 26.75
CA SER A 38 18.01 -4.78 27.37
C SER A 38 16.93 -5.08 26.32
N THR A 39 17.11 -6.09 25.44
CA THR A 39 16.24 -6.18 24.22
C THR A 39 15.69 -7.56 23.83
N ASN A 40 16.06 -8.66 24.49
CA ASN A 40 15.78 -9.99 23.91
C ASN A 40 14.30 -10.43 23.94
N GLN A 41 13.45 -9.95 24.87
CA GLN A 41 12.01 -10.28 24.88
C GLN A 41 11.16 -9.27 24.09
N GLU A 42 11.55 -7.99 24.09
CA GLU A 42 10.88 -6.96 23.30
C GLU A 42 11.06 -7.18 21.79
N GLY A 43 12.22 -7.69 21.36
CA GLY A 43 12.53 -7.94 19.95
C GLY A 43 11.63 -9.00 19.28
N VAL A 44 11.17 -10.02 20.02
CA VAL A 44 10.30 -11.07 19.46
C VAL A 44 8.87 -10.55 19.26
N SER A 45 8.35 -9.81 20.24
CA SER A 45 7.05 -9.14 20.17
C SER A 45 7.02 -8.10 19.05
N GLU A 46 8.11 -7.33 18.90
CA GLU A 46 8.22 -6.32 17.85
C GLU A 46 8.30 -6.94 16.45
N ALA A 47 9.08 -8.02 16.28
CA ALA A 47 9.15 -8.74 15.00
C ALA A 47 7.78 -9.31 14.59
N GLU A 48 6.97 -9.78 15.53
CA GLU A 48 5.61 -10.24 15.27
C GLU A 48 4.66 -9.08 14.94
N ARG A 49 4.73 -7.96 15.66
CA ARG A 49 3.99 -6.74 15.34
C ARG A 49 4.29 -6.25 13.93
N ILE A 50 5.57 -6.13 13.57
CA ILE A 50 6.01 -5.72 12.23
C ILE A 50 5.45 -6.67 11.17
N ARG A 51 5.56 -7.99 11.37
CA ARG A 51 4.96 -8.98 10.44
C ARG A 51 3.45 -8.77 10.27
N ASN A 52 2.72 -8.53 11.35
CA ASN A 52 1.27 -8.34 11.31
C ASN A 52 0.87 -7.02 10.63
N VAL A 53 1.59 -5.91 10.90
CA VAL A 53 1.35 -4.63 10.24
C VAL A 53 1.64 -4.72 8.75
N VAL A 54 2.81 -5.26 8.38
CA VAL A 54 3.19 -5.46 6.97
C VAL A 54 2.18 -6.35 6.26
N GLY A 55 1.76 -7.48 6.86
CA GLY A 55 0.78 -8.38 6.27
C GLY A 55 -0.57 -7.72 6.00
N ARG A 56 -1.07 -6.92 6.96
CA ARG A 56 -2.33 -6.17 6.81
C ARG A 56 -2.21 -5.07 5.74
N ALA A 57 -1.12 -4.31 5.74
CA ALA A 57 -0.89 -3.24 4.78
C ALA A 57 -0.77 -3.80 3.35
N VAL A 58 0.00 -4.87 3.15
CA VAL A 58 0.14 -5.56 1.86
C VAL A 58 -1.21 -6.05 1.35
N THR A 59 -2.03 -6.66 2.22
CA THR A 59 -3.37 -7.12 1.86
C THR A 59 -4.28 -5.96 1.46
N SER A 60 -4.29 -4.88 2.25
CA SER A 60 -5.09 -3.67 1.97
C SER A 60 -4.72 -3.03 0.63
N ILE A 61 -3.43 -2.84 0.37
CA ILE A 61 -2.93 -2.26 -0.89
C ILE A 61 -3.27 -3.16 -2.07
N SER A 62 -3.05 -4.47 -1.94
CA SER A 62 -3.38 -5.44 -3.01
C SER A 62 -4.86 -5.44 -3.33
N ASN A 63 -5.73 -5.35 -2.33
CA ASN A 63 -7.18 -5.26 -2.53
C ASN A 63 -7.57 -3.96 -3.25
N ARG A 64 -6.96 -2.82 -2.88
CA ARG A 64 -7.18 -1.54 -3.57
C ARG A 64 -6.74 -1.60 -5.03
N LEU A 65 -5.56 -2.15 -5.31
CA LEU A 65 -5.05 -2.31 -6.68
C LEU A 65 -5.95 -3.22 -7.53
N ASN A 66 -6.37 -4.37 -6.98
CA ASN A 66 -7.29 -5.28 -7.66
C ASN A 66 -8.66 -4.63 -7.92
N SER A 67 -9.17 -3.85 -6.94
CA SER A 67 -10.41 -3.09 -7.09
C SER A 67 -10.33 -2.09 -8.23
N LEU A 68 -9.19 -1.40 -8.41
CA LEU A 68 -8.97 -0.44 -9.50
C LEU A 68 -8.76 -1.13 -10.87
N ALA A 69 -8.14 -2.31 -10.87
CA ALA A 69 -7.88 -3.06 -12.10
C ALA A 69 -9.12 -3.79 -12.66
N GLN A 70 -10.18 -3.93 -11.86
CA GLN A 70 -11.46 -4.45 -12.33
C GLN A 70 -12.17 -3.37 -13.17
N PHE A 71 -12.44 -3.71 -14.43
CA PHE A 71 -13.21 -2.89 -15.34
C PHE A 71 -14.47 -3.65 -15.74
N ASP A 72 -15.61 -3.23 -15.20
CA ASP A 72 -16.90 -3.59 -15.78
C ASP A 72 -17.22 -2.53 -16.85
N ALA A 73 -17.57 -2.97 -18.05
CA ALA A 73 -17.57 -2.15 -19.28
C ALA A 73 -18.35 -0.84 -19.19
N THR A 74 -19.23 -0.68 -18.19
CA THR A 74 -20.07 0.49 -17.97
C THR A 74 -19.54 1.45 -16.90
N ASP A 75 -18.72 1.00 -15.93
CA ASP A 75 -18.25 1.81 -14.81
C ASP A 75 -16.77 1.56 -14.49
N SER A 76 -15.97 2.62 -14.63
CA SER A 76 -14.56 2.61 -14.25
C SER A 76 -14.36 3.35 -12.92
N LYS A 77 -13.95 2.62 -11.87
CA LYS A 77 -13.57 3.24 -10.59
C LYS A 77 -12.45 4.27 -10.76
N VAL A 78 -11.58 4.08 -11.74
CA VAL A 78 -10.54 5.06 -12.08
C VAL A 78 -11.17 6.34 -12.60
N ALA A 79 -12.17 6.25 -13.50
CA ALA A 79 -12.88 7.43 -14.00
C ALA A 79 -13.62 8.16 -12.87
N THR A 80 -14.27 7.44 -11.95
CA THR A 80 -14.89 8.03 -10.76
C THR A 80 -13.88 8.76 -9.89
N LEU A 81 -12.70 8.19 -9.66
CA LEU A 81 -11.64 8.84 -8.88
C LEU A 81 -11.06 10.07 -9.57
N VAL A 82 -10.90 10.05 -10.90
CA VAL A 82 -10.46 11.22 -11.67
C VAL A 82 -11.47 12.35 -11.58
N ALA A 83 -12.77 12.05 -11.73
CA ALA A 83 -13.84 13.03 -11.59
C ALA A 83 -13.86 13.63 -10.18
N ALA A 84 -13.70 12.80 -9.14
CA ALA A 84 -13.62 13.26 -7.76
C ALA A 84 -12.35 14.11 -7.50
N ALA A 85 -11.19 13.72 -8.03
CA ALA A 85 -9.95 14.46 -7.85
C ALA A 85 -9.94 15.82 -8.57
N SER A 86 -10.73 15.95 -9.64
CA SER A 86 -10.85 17.18 -10.42
C SER A 86 -12.02 18.06 -9.99
N SER A 87 -12.81 17.65 -8.98
CA SER A 87 -13.99 18.41 -8.58
C SER A 87 -13.59 19.66 -7.78
N PRO A 88 -14.17 20.83 -8.07
CA PRO A 88 -13.88 22.06 -7.34
C PRO A 88 -14.12 21.94 -5.83
N ASP A 89 -15.16 21.19 -5.44
CA ASP A 89 -15.53 20.97 -4.04
C ASP A 89 -14.49 20.17 -3.25
N ASN A 90 -13.78 19.25 -3.91
CA ASN A 90 -12.69 18.51 -3.27
C ASN A 90 -11.40 19.33 -3.30
N LEU A 91 -11.13 20.01 -4.42
CA LEU A 91 -9.93 20.84 -4.58
C LEU A 91 -9.89 22.00 -3.59
N CYS A 92 -11.03 22.65 -3.29
CA CYS A 92 -11.08 23.79 -2.37
C CYS A 92 -10.84 23.40 -0.90
N ARG A 93 -10.88 22.11 -0.56
CA ARG A 93 -10.60 21.57 0.78
C ARG A 93 -9.15 21.15 0.96
N MET A 94 -8.37 21.13 -0.12
CA MET A 94 -6.95 20.79 -0.07
C MET A 94 -6.14 21.92 0.57
N ASP A 95 -4.98 21.57 1.12
CA ASP A 95 -4.02 22.55 1.62
C ASP A 95 -3.61 23.52 0.49
N PRO A 96 -3.75 24.85 0.67
CA PRO A 96 -3.35 25.82 -0.33
C PRO A 96 -1.88 25.70 -0.79
N ALA A 97 -0.97 25.17 0.05
CA ALA A 97 0.42 24.95 -0.34
C ALA A 97 0.59 23.95 -1.50
N TRP A 98 -0.46 23.20 -1.85
CA TRP A 98 -0.47 22.26 -2.97
C TRP A 98 -0.88 22.90 -4.30
N HIS A 99 -1.26 24.19 -4.28
CA HIS A 99 -1.68 24.97 -5.45
C HIS A 99 -2.77 24.27 -6.29
N PRO A 100 -3.90 23.85 -5.70
CA PRO A 100 -4.98 23.13 -6.41
C PRO A 100 -5.65 23.90 -7.57
N TRP A 101 -5.27 25.16 -7.76
CA TRP A 101 -5.77 26.08 -8.78
C TRP A 101 -4.88 26.19 -10.04
N LEU A 102 -3.72 25.51 -10.07
CA LEU A 102 -2.83 25.43 -11.23
C LEU A 102 -3.19 24.24 -12.12
#